data_AF-A0A832TMA5-F1
#
_entry.id   AF-A0A832TMA5-F1
#
_cell.length_a   1.000
_cell.length_b   1.000
_cell.length_c   1.000
_cell.angle_alpha   90.00
_cell.angle_beta   90.00
_cell.angle_gamma   90.00
#
_symmetry.space_group_name_H-M   'P 1'
#
loop_
_entity.id
_entity.type
_entity.pdbx_description
1 polymer ?
#
loop_
_entity_poly.entity_id
_entity_poly.type
_entity_poly.pdbx_seq_one_letter_code
_entity_poly.pdbx_strand_id
1 'polypeptide(L)'
;MKSVYIIGHRQPDTDSVASVIGYAELLNLREPGRYIPAVCGPVNREAGYALKKFGLEPPVYVESMEPCVGDIPSFYLQRASASMPTIDVAAMMDEQDVRNIPIVDDEGHLLGLVSEHGLAKAYVTPKLDTPLTIGPVPVETIARILEARVCSAGPATIHGRVYIVIDALHVALSRLASDDIAIVGDNEPTQLALLSAGIAVLVVAEGAPVGERVLEAARRKGATILSTPLDAFSVGRMLHLSLPAGKVVATDVPVIRLEDSLAYARKMVTDSKYRTACVVDENRALLGMISRNTFLDDVQKQVILLDHNEYAQAVEGVESAEILEVIDHHRLGAITTLKPVRFQNEPVGSTSTIITRKFMESGTIPSPGTAGILLAGILSDTLILKMSTTTPEDVSAVEFLSGVTGIDAQQFGADLLQQGINLDSTPLHQLLSQDVKRYTLFGREVIIAQVMTASRTYAEEHGKAIQAELENLRRGNSVDLYMVLFTDIIGNRSDLFVSADHATLNVLGYGTQPVMLPGVMSRKKDFLPVFGGKLRDL
;
A
#
# COMPACT_ATOMS: atom_id res chain seq x y z
N MET A 1 -12.91 -6.46 8.46
CA MET A 1 -12.10 -7.67 8.17
C MET A 1 -10.91 -7.25 7.33
N LYS A 2 -9.74 -7.83 7.55
CA LYS A 2 -8.53 -7.51 6.78
C LYS A 2 -8.63 -8.14 5.39
N SER A 3 -8.32 -7.37 4.35
CA SER A 3 -8.26 -7.89 2.98
C SER A 3 -7.09 -8.87 2.84
N VAL A 4 -7.31 -9.92 2.04
CA VAL A 4 -6.31 -10.93 1.71
C VAL A 4 -6.00 -10.80 0.22
N TYR A 5 -4.74 -10.55 -0.12
CA TYR A 5 -4.32 -10.49 -1.51
C TYR A 5 -4.00 -11.90 -2.01
N ILE A 6 -4.50 -12.25 -3.20
CA ILE A 6 -4.17 -13.50 -3.89
C ILE A 6 -3.27 -13.13 -5.05
N ILE A 7 -2.02 -13.58 -4.98
CA ILE A 7 -0.95 -13.10 -5.85
C ILE A 7 -0.23 -14.32 -6.44
N GLY A 8 0.02 -14.29 -7.75
CA GLY A 8 0.85 -15.29 -8.40
C GLY A 8 2.27 -14.80 -8.65
N HIS A 9 2.88 -15.24 -9.75
CA HIS A 9 4.25 -14.87 -10.11
C HIS A 9 4.47 -13.36 -10.22
N ARG A 10 5.67 -12.91 -9.83
CA ARG A 10 6.13 -11.52 -10.00
C ARG A 10 6.08 -11.07 -11.46
N GLN A 11 6.44 -11.99 -12.37
CA GLN A 11 6.23 -11.86 -13.81
C GLN A 11 5.01 -12.70 -14.17
N PRO A 12 3.80 -12.10 -14.21
CA PRO A 12 2.57 -12.86 -14.34
C PRO A 12 2.47 -13.49 -15.74
N ASP A 13 2.40 -14.82 -15.78
CA ASP A 13 1.98 -15.57 -16.96
C ASP A 13 0.45 -15.77 -16.95
N THR A 14 -0.05 -16.52 -17.94
CA THR A 14 -1.48 -16.71 -18.13
C THR A 14 -2.10 -17.52 -17.00
N ASP A 15 -1.42 -18.55 -16.51
CA ASP A 15 -1.92 -19.39 -15.43
C ASP A 15 -1.92 -18.67 -14.09
N SER A 16 -0.85 -17.93 -13.78
CA SER A 16 -0.78 -17.07 -12.62
C SER A 16 -1.92 -16.04 -12.59
N VAL A 17 -2.29 -15.42 -13.72
CA VAL A 17 -3.41 -14.46 -13.77
C VAL A 17 -4.76 -15.17 -13.63
N ALA A 18 -4.93 -16.30 -14.31
CA ALA A 18 -6.17 -17.06 -14.30
C ALA A 18 -6.50 -17.63 -12.92
N SER A 19 -5.51 -18.25 -12.28
CA SER A 19 -5.65 -18.91 -10.99
C SER A 19 -6.00 -17.92 -9.87
N VAL A 20 -5.41 -16.71 -9.84
CA VAL A 20 -5.73 -15.69 -8.81
C VAL A 20 -7.17 -15.19 -8.95
N ILE A 21 -7.66 -14.99 -10.18
CA ILE A 21 -9.05 -14.60 -10.43
C ILE A 21 -10.00 -15.70 -10.00
N GLY A 22 -9.75 -16.94 -10.45
CA GLY A 22 -10.61 -18.07 -10.12
C GLY A 22 -10.66 -18.38 -8.64
N TYR A 23 -9.53 -18.32 -7.95
CA TYR A 23 -9.50 -18.60 -6.52
C TYR A 23 -10.12 -17.48 -5.70
N ALA A 24 -9.94 -16.21 -6.12
CA ALA A 24 -10.63 -15.09 -5.50
C ALA A 24 -12.14 -15.22 -5.63
N GLU A 25 -12.68 -15.60 -6.80
CA GLU A 25 -14.11 -15.84 -6.96
C GLU A 25 -14.59 -16.93 -6.00
N LEU A 26 -13.93 -18.09 -6.01
CA LEU A 26 -14.32 -19.23 -5.17
C LEU A 26 -14.40 -18.86 -3.68
N LEU A 27 -13.39 -18.16 -3.17
CA LEU A 27 -13.32 -17.77 -1.75
C LEU A 27 -14.33 -16.67 -1.41
N ASN A 28 -14.55 -15.71 -2.30
CA ASN A 28 -15.51 -14.63 -2.10
C ASN A 28 -16.97 -15.09 -2.17
N LEU A 29 -17.28 -16.30 -2.64
CA LEU A 29 -18.61 -16.90 -2.48
C LEU A 29 -18.97 -17.14 -1.00
N ARG A 30 -17.96 -17.31 -0.13
CA ARG A 30 -18.14 -17.51 1.30
C ARG A 30 -17.91 -16.23 2.10
N GLU A 31 -16.91 -15.44 1.71
CA GLU A 31 -16.55 -14.18 2.38
C GLU A 31 -16.46 -13.04 1.37
N PRO A 32 -17.61 -12.47 0.93
CA PRO A 32 -17.65 -11.48 -0.13
C PRO A 32 -16.76 -10.26 0.13
N GLY A 33 -15.90 -9.94 -0.83
CA GLY A 33 -15.04 -8.75 -0.83
C GLY A 33 -13.78 -8.87 0.03
N ARG A 34 -13.52 -10.03 0.65
CA ARG A 34 -12.32 -10.24 1.48
C ARG A 34 -11.08 -10.54 0.65
N TYR A 35 -11.23 -11.27 -0.46
CA TYR A 35 -10.12 -11.78 -1.25
C TYR A 35 -9.93 -10.96 -2.52
N ILE A 36 -8.76 -10.34 -2.69
CA ILE A 36 -8.46 -9.42 -3.77
C ILE A 36 -7.48 -10.10 -4.74
N PRO A 37 -7.87 -10.41 -6.00
CA PRO A 37 -6.94 -10.92 -6.99
C PRO A 37 -5.96 -9.81 -7.38
N ALA A 38 -4.67 -10.13 -7.41
CA ALA A 38 -3.63 -9.16 -7.67
C ALA A 38 -2.47 -9.70 -8.53
N VAL A 39 -1.79 -8.79 -9.22
CA VAL A 39 -0.61 -9.05 -10.06
C VAL A 39 0.51 -8.07 -9.72
N CYS A 40 1.76 -8.47 -9.92
CA CYS A 40 2.94 -7.66 -9.57
C CYS A 40 3.66 -7.07 -10.78
N GLY A 41 3.17 -7.36 -11.99
CA GLY A 41 3.78 -6.98 -13.25
C GLY A 41 2.72 -6.73 -14.33
N PRO A 42 3.14 -6.27 -15.51
CA PRO A 42 2.24 -6.10 -16.64
C PRO A 42 1.66 -7.45 -17.05
N VAL A 43 0.34 -7.50 -17.25
CA VAL A 43 -0.35 -8.69 -17.76
C VAL A 43 0.19 -9.02 -19.15
N ASN A 44 0.55 -10.28 -19.37
CA ASN A 44 1.04 -10.74 -20.67
C ASN A 44 -0.06 -10.65 -21.76
N ARG A 45 0.31 -10.81 -23.04
CA ARG A 45 -0.64 -10.65 -24.14
C ARG A 45 -1.74 -11.72 -24.16
N GLU A 46 -1.39 -12.96 -23.80
CA GLU A 46 -2.33 -14.09 -23.75
C GLU A 46 -3.43 -13.85 -22.71
N ALA A 47 -3.04 -13.56 -21.47
CA ALA A 47 -3.94 -13.20 -20.39
C ALA A 47 -4.73 -11.94 -20.74
N GLY A 48 -4.11 -10.92 -21.33
CA GLY A 48 -4.80 -9.72 -21.79
C GLY A 48 -5.88 -10.00 -22.83
N TYR A 49 -5.60 -10.90 -23.79
CA TYR A 49 -6.58 -11.37 -24.76
C TYR A 49 -7.72 -12.14 -24.08
N ALA A 50 -7.40 -13.07 -23.18
CA ALA A 50 -8.40 -13.85 -22.45
C ALA A 50 -9.31 -12.97 -21.57
N LEU A 51 -8.73 -12.05 -20.79
CA LEU A 51 -9.48 -11.07 -19.99
C LEU A 51 -10.47 -10.28 -20.85
N LYS A 52 -10.00 -9.76 -22.00
CA LYS A 52 -10.85 -9.01 -22.93
C LYS A 52 -11.95 -9.88 -23.55
N LYS A 53 -11.62 -11.11 -23.94
CA LYS A 53 -12.57 -12.07 -24.54
C LYS A 53 -13.71 -12.39 -23.57
N PHE A 54 -13.39 -12.50 -22.29
CA PHE A 54 -14.33 -12.87 -21.23
C PHE A 54 -14.92 -11.69 -20.45
N GLY A 55 -14.60 -10.45 -20.85
CA GLY A 55 -15.14 -9.24 -20.22
C GLY A 55 -14.73 -9.09 -18.74
N LEU A 56 -13.54 -9.57 -18.38
CA LEU A 56 -13.00 -9.48 -17.03
C LEU A 56 -12.10 -8.25 -16.90
N GLU A 57 -12.22 -7.56 -15.77
CA GLU A 57 -11.26 -6.54 -15.37
C GLU A 57 -9.93 -7.19 -14.96
N PRO A 58 -8.78 -6.55 -15.26
CA PRO A 58 -7.50 -7.06 -14.81
C PRO A 58 -7.39 -7.04 -13.28
N PRO A 59 -6.66 -7.99 -12.68
CA PRO A 59 -6.39 -7.98 -11.24
C PRO A 59 -5.69 -6.68 -10.78
N VAL A 60 -5.83 -6.35 -9.49
CA VAL A 60 -5.24 -5.13 -8.92
C VAL A 60 -3.72 -5.22 -8.98
N TYR A 61 -3.05 -4.13 -9.39
CA TYR A 61 -1.60 -4.07 -9.35
C TYR A 61 -1.09 -3.87 -7.91
N VAL A 62 -0.21 -4.75 -7.46
CA VAL A 62 0.46 -4.66 -6.16
C VAL A 62 1.96 -4.67 -6.38
N GLU A 63 2.60 -3.54 -6.11
CA GLU A 63 4.06 -3.39 -6.22
C GLU A 63 4.80 -4.13 -5.09
N SER A 64 4.27 -4.02 -3.86
CA SER A 64 4.91 -4.56 -2.66
C SER A 64 3.91 -4.97 -1.59
N MET A 65 4.26 -6.04 -0.87
CA MET A 65 3.59 -6.53 0.32
C MET A 65 4.21 -6.03 1.62
N GLU A 66 5.17 -5.10 1.55
CA GLU A 66 5.59 -4.36 2.73
C GLU A 66 4.41 -3.59 3.33
N PRO A 67 4.23 -3.62 4.65
CA PRO A 67 3.15 -2.89 5.32
C PRO A 67 3.43 -1.38 5.35
N CYS A 68 2.38 -0.59 5.17
CA CYS A 68 2.40 0.86 5.28
C CYS A 68 1.63 1.36 6.51
N VAL A 69 1.70 2.66 6.79
CA VAL A 69 0.97 3.30 7.90
C VAL A 69 -0.54 3.05 7.80
N GLY A 70 -1.10 2.99 6.59
CA GLY A 70 -2.51 2.67 6.35
C GLY A 70 -2.91 1.25 6.75
N ASP A 71 -1.98 0.31 6.91
CA ASP A 71 -2.25 -1.05 7.37
C ASP A 71 -2.39 -1.16 8.90
N ILE A 72 -2.10 -0.08 9.64
CA ILE A 72 -2.23 -0.03 11.09
C ILE A 72 -3.73 -0.08 11.45
N PRO A 73 -4.17 -1.01 12.33
CA PRO A 73 -5.60 -1.20 12.62
C PRO A 73 -6.33 0.03 13.16
N SER A 74 -5.62 0.86 13.94
CA SER A 74 -6.20 2.05 14.57
C SER A 74 -5.14 3.08 14.90
N PHE A 75 -5.49 4.36 14.72
CA PHE A 75 -4.71 5.50 15.20
C PHE A 75 -5.28 6.06 16.50
N TYR A 76 -4.43 6.76 17.25
CA TYR A 76 -4.91 7.63 18.34
C TYR A 76 -5.59 8.85 17.71
N LEU A 77 -6.89 9.03 18.00
CA LEU A 77 -7.73 10.06 17.39
C LEU A 77 -7.90 11.31 18.27
N GLN A 78 -7.40 11.27 19.50
CA GLN A 78 -7.45 12.40 20.43
C GLN A 78 -6.75 13.61 19.82
N ARG A 79 -7.43 14.75 19.80
CA ARG A 79 -6.94 16.03 19.27
C ARG A 79 -7.66 17.18 19.95
N ALA A 80 -7.04 18.35 19.98
CA ALA A 80 -7.62 19.57 20.53
C ALA A 80 -7.57 20.74 19.53
N SER A 81 -8.52 21.67 19.62
CA SER A 81 -8.48 22.92 18.85
C SER A 81 -7.40 23.85 19.40
N ALA A 82 -6.79 24.67 18.55
CA ALA A 82 -5.83 25.71 18.96
C ALA A 82 -6.40 26.70 19.98
N SER A 83 -7.73 26.89 19.98
CA SER A 83 -8.43 27.78 20.91
C SER A 83 -8.66 27.17 22.29
N MET A 84 -8.50 25.84 22.45
CA MET A 84 -8.75 25.14 23.70
C MET A 84 -7.78 25.62 24.79
N PRO A 85 -8.25 25.92 26.01
CA PRO A 85 -7.39 26.26 27.13
C PRO A 85 -6.35 25.16 27.41
N THR A 86 -5.12 25.59 27.70
CA THR A 86 -4.00 24.67 27.96
C THR A 86 -4.28 23.71 29.13
N ILE A 87 -5.03 24.16 30.15
CA ILE A 87 -5.47 23.31 31.27
C ILE A 87 -6.41 22.18 30.83
N ASP A 88 -7.26 22.42 29.84
CA ASP A 88 -8.18 21.40 29.33
C ASP A 88 -7.42 20.37 28.49
N VAL A 89 -6.39 20.81 27.75
CA VAL A 89 -5.47 19.89 27.06
C VAL A 89 -4.71 19.01 28.07
N ALA A 90 -4.28 19.58 29.20
CA ALA A 90 -3.63 18.82 30.27
C ALA A 90 -4.61 17.82 30.92
N ALA A 91 -5.88 18.21 31.12
CA ALA A 91 -6.92 17.29 31.61
C ALA A 91 -7.20 16.16 30.61
N MET A 92 -7.25 16.45 29.31
CA MET A 92 -7.39 15.44 28.26
C MET A 92 -6.21 14.46 28.25
N MET A 93 -4.99 14.93 28.50
CA MET A 93 -3.82 14.06 28.62
C MET A 93 -3.97 13.08 29.78
N ASP A 94 -4.40 13.55 30.94
CA ASP A 94 -4.62 12.73 32.15
C ASP A 94 -5.79 11.74 31.98
N GLU A 95 -6.95 12.21 31.52
CA GLU A 95 -8.14 11.36 31.32
C GLU A 95 -7.91 10.24 30.31
N GLN A 96 -7.09 10.48 29.29
CA GLN A 96 -6.82 9.53 28.21
C GLN A 96 -5.51 8.75 28.41
N ASP A 97 -4.77 9.02 29.49
CA ASP A 97 -3.43 8.47 29.76
C ASP A 97 -2.47 8.63 28.56
N VAL A 98 -2.45 9.83 27.97
CA VAL A 98 -1.60 10.18 26.82
C VAL A 98 -0.70 11.37 27.12
N ARG A 99 0.52 11.34 26.60
CA ARG A 99 1.52 12.39 26.86
C ARG A 99 1.53 13.52 25.83
N ASN A 100 0.82 13.32 24.73
CA ASN A 100 0.89 14.15 23.53
C ASN A 100 -0.51 14.30 22.94
N ILE A 101 -0.91 15.54 22.64
CA ILE A 101 -2.18 15.87 22.00
C ILE A 101 -1.89 16.70 20.74
N PRO A 102 -2.23 16.19 19.55
CA PRO A 102 -2.23 16.98 18.32
C PRO A 102 -3.18 18.16 18.40
N ILE A 103 -2.72 19.31 17.91
CA ILE A 103 -3.51 20.54 17.85
C ILE A 103 -3.88 20.84 16.40
N VAL A 104 -5.16 21.12 16.18
CA VAL A 104 -5.72 21.42 14.86
C VAL A 104 -6.35 22.82 14.81
N ASP A 105 -6.48 23.35 13.60
CA ASP A 105 -7.31 24.53 13.33
C ASP A 105 -8.81 24.17 13.25
N ASP A 106 -9.64 25.15 12.91
CA ASP A 106 -11.10 24.99 12.82
C ASP A 106 -11.54 24.12 11.62
N GLU A 107 -10.65 23.94 10.63
CA GLU A 107 -10.86 23.10 9.45
C GLU A 107 -10.35 21.66 9.66
N GLY A 108 -9.65 21.41 10.78
CA GLY A 108 -9.10 20.10 11.14
C GLY A 108 -7.67 19.85 10.64
N HIS A 109 -7.00 20.87 10.11
CA HIS A 109 -5.60 20.77 9.68
C HIS A 109 -4.66 20.76 10.87
N LEU A 110 -3.61 19.94 10.78
CA LEU A 110 -2.60 19.82 11.83
C LEU A 110 -1.75 21.10 11.93
N LEU A 111 -1.82 21.77 13.08
CA LEU A 111 -0.96 22.89 13.44
C LEU A 111 0.32 22.43 14.16
N GLY A 112 0.23 21.37 14.95
CA GLY A 112 1.38 20.78 15.63
C GLY A 112 0.98 19.93 16.83
N LEU A 113 1.83 19.86 17.85
CA LEU A 113 1.67 18.98 19.00
C LEU A 113 1.87 19.75 20.31
N VAL A 114 1.00 19.51 21.29
CA VAL A 114 1.26 19.86 22.69
C VAL A 114 1.67 18.57 23.41
N SER A 115 2.79 18.62 24.12
CA SER A 115 3.29 17.51 24.94
C SER A 115 3.37 17.91 26.41
N GLU A 116 3.42 16.94 27.32
CA GLU A 116 3.69 17.18 28.74
C GLU A 116 4.93 18.06 28.96
N HIS A 117 6.00 17.82 28.18
CA HIS A 117 7.20 18.64 28.22
C HIS A 117 6.94 20.08 27.73
N GLY A 118 6.13 20.25 26.68
CA GLY A 118 5.71 21.56 26.19
C GLY A 118 4.90 22.33 27.23
N LEU A 119 3.97 21.65 27.91
CA LEU A 119 3.17 22.20 29.01
C LEU A 119 4.05 22.59 30.19
N ALA A 120 4.93 21.69 30.63
CA ALA A 120 5.88 21.97 31.72
C ALA A 120 6.80 23.14 31.36
N LYS A 121 7.27 23.23 30.12
CA LYS A 121 8.07 24.36 29.65
C LYS A 121 7.27 25.66 29.66
N ALA A 122 6.02 25.66 29.20
CA ALA A 122 5.15 26.83 29.24
C ALA A 122 4.80 27.28 30.66
N TYR A 123 4.78 26.33 31.61
CA TYR A 123 4.56 26.57 33.02
C TYR A 123 5.80 27.10 33.74
N VAL A 124 6.97 26.51 33.45
CA VAL A 124 8.23 26.78 34.18
C VAL A 124 9.05 27.90 33.54
N THR A 125 8.93 28.16 32.23
CA THR A 125 9.74 29.18 31.55
C THR A 125 9.24 30.58 31.89
N PRO A 126 9.91 31.34 32.77
CA PRO A 126 9.48 32.68 33.11
C PRO A 126 10.01 33.60 32.01
N LYS A 127 9.15 34.18 31.18
CA LYS A 127 9.50 35.46 30.55
C LYS A 127 9.28 36.53 31.62
N LEU A 128 10.29 36.73 32.46
CA LEU A 128 10.30 37.66 33.60
C LEU A 128 10.01 39.12 33.22
N ASP A 129 10.01 39.46 31.94
CA ASP A 129 9.88 40.85 31.46
C ASP A 129 8.45 41.27 31.10
N THR A 130 7.45 40.36 31.11
CA THR A 130 6.08 40.68 30.70
C THR A 130 5.02 40.28 31.73
N PRO A 131 4.08 41.17 32.10
CA PRO A 131 2.95 40.84 32.96
C PRO A 131 2.11 39.70 32.37
N LEU A 132 1.58 38.83 33.24
CA LEU A 132 0.61 37.81 32.84
C LEU A 132 -0.55 38.51 32.11
N THR A 133 -0.80 38.11 30.87
CA THR A 133 -1.84 38.68 30.02
C THR A 133 -2.68 37.54 29.47
N ILE A 134 -3.99 37.63 29.63
CA ILE A 134 -4.93 36.63 29.12
C ILE A 134 -5.88 37.24 28.09
N GLY A 135 -6.59 36.37 27.37
CA GLY A 135 -7.68 36.78 26.49
C GLY A 135 -7.36 36.84 24.99
N PRO A 136 -8.41 36.94 24.15
CA PRO A 136 -9.83 36.95 24.53
C PRO A 136 -10.33 35.55 24.94
N VAL A 137 -10.93 35.41 26.13
CA VAL A 137 -11.49 34.15 26.66
C VAL A 137 -12.88 34.42 27.25
N PRO A 138 -13.91 33.57 27.00
CA PRO A 138 -15.23 33.75 27.61
C PRO A 138 -15.18 33.75 29.14
N VAL A 139 -16.00 34.59 29.78
CA VAL A 139 -16.08 34.66 31.25
C VAL A 139 -16.41 33.31 31.85
N GLU A 140 -17.29 32.55 31.20
CA GLU A 140 -17.74 31.23 31.64
C GLU A 140 -16.58 30.22 31.67
N THR A 141 -15.67 30.28 30.69
CA THR A 141 -14.47 29.44 30.65
C THR A 141 -13.53 29.78 31.81
N ILE A 142 -13.30 31.07 32.08
CA ILE A 142 -12.48 31.51 33.21
C ILE A 142 -13.13 31.14 34.54
N ALA A 143 -14.43 31.34 34.69
CA ALA A 143 -15.17 30.99 35.88
C ALA A 143 -15.08 29.48 36.18
N ARG A 144 -15.21 28.63 35.16
CA ARG A 144 -15.01 27.17 35.30
C ARG A 144 -13.59 26.83 35.75
N ILE A 145 -12.58 27.37 35.08
CA ILE A 145 -11.16 27.10 35.38
C ILE A 145 -10.79 27.54 36.80
N LEU A 146 -11.41 28.62 37.29
CA LEU A 146 -11.19 29.16 38.63
C LEU A 146 -12.13 28.58 39.70
N GLU A 147 -13.03 27.65 39.36
CA GLU A 147 -14.10 27.19 40.26
C GLU A 147 -14.90 28.37 40.87
N ALA A 148 -15.09 29.42 40.07
CA ALA A 148 -15.59 30.70 40.54
C ALA A 148 -17.10 30.86 40.29
N ARG A 149 -17.78 31.48 41.25
CA ARG A 149 -19.13 32.01 41.08
C ARG A 149 -19.07 33.39 40.42
N VAL A 150 -19.87 33.60 39.38
CA VAL A 150 -20.09 34.93 38.80
C VAL A 150 -21.04 35.71 39.70
N CYS A 151 -20.52 36.72 40.40
CA CYS A 151 -21.27 37.56 41.35
C CYS A 151 -21.86 38.81 40.67
N SER A 152 -21.21 39.31 39.62
CA SER A 152 -21.69 40.41 38.77
C SER A 152 -21.27 40.14 37.34
N ALA A 153 -22.16 40.40 36.38
CA ALA A 153 -21.89 40.23 34.95
C ALA A 153 -21.44 41.54 34.31
N GLY A 154 -20.33 41.49 33.57
CA GLY A 154 -19.75 42.59 32.80
C GLY A 154 -19.48 42.16 31.35
N PRO A 155 -18.27 42.33 30.80
CA PRO A 155 -17.93 41.90 29.44
C PRO A 155 -18.09 40.39 29.26
N ALA A 156 -18.59 39.95 28.10
CA ALA A 156 -18.74 38.51 27.79
C ALA A 156 -17.39 37.79 27.59
N THR A 157 -16.36 38.52 27.15
CA THR A 157 -15.00 38.01 26.95
C THR A 157 -14.00 38.82 27.74
N ILE A 158 -13.14 38.12 28.47
CA ILE A 158 -12.07 38.69 29.28
C ILE A 158 -10.79 38.76 28.45
N HIS A 159 -10.15 39.93 28.44
CA HIS A 159 -8.80 40.14 27.94
C HIS A 159 -8.13 41.24 28.73
N GLY A 160 -6.84 41.13 29.00
CA GLY A 160 -6.11 42.13 29.75
C GLY A 160 -4.98 41.54 30.60
N ARG A 161 -4.25 42.41 31.28
CA ARG A 161 -3.18 42.01 32.20
C ARG A 161 -3.77 41.61 33.54
N VAL A 162 -3.15 40.64 34.18
CA VAL A 162 -3.56 40.10 35.47
C VAL A 162 -2.68 40.69 36.57
N TYR A 163 -3.30 41.33 37.54
CA TYR A 163 -2.64 41.94 38.69
C TYR A 163 -3.08 41.26 39.98
N ILE A 164 -2.13 40.73 40.75
CA ILE A 164 -2.35 40.27 42.11
C ILE A 164 -2.12 41.45 43.06
N VAL A 165 -3.18 41.92 43.72
CA VAL A 165 -3.17 43.14 44.54
C VAL A 165 -3.29 42.76 46.02
N ILE A 166 -2.14 42.50 46.66
CA ILE A 166 -2.05 42.11 48.08
C ILE A 166 -1.54 43.27 48.97
N ASP A 167 -0.48 43.97 48.56
CA ASP A 167 0.18 44.99 49.41
C ASP A 167 -0.11 46.44 49.00
N ALA A 168 0.57 46.96 47.97
CA ALA A 168 0.61 48.39 47.66
C ALA A 168 -0.44 48.81 46.63
N LEU A 169 -1.67 49.08 47.08
CA LEU A 169 -2.80 49.50 46.21
C LEU A 169 -2.46 50.67 45.27
N HIS A 170 -1.74 51.69 45.76
CA HIS A 170 -1.37 52.87 44.95
C HIS A 170 -0.47 52.50 43.76
N VAL A 171 0.38 51.48 43.89
CA VAL A 171 1.23 51.00 42.79
C VAL A 171 0.38 50.28 41.75
N ALA A 172 -0.53 49.41 42.18
CA ALA A 172 -1.44 48.70 41.28
C ALA A 172 -2.31 49.69 40.49
N LEU A 173 -2.92 50.66 41.17
CA LEU A 173 -3.76 51.69 40.54
C LEU A 173 -3.02 52.52 39.49
N SER A 174 -1.71 52.79 39.68
CA SER A 174 -0.91 53.53 38.70
C SER A 174 -0.66 52.78 37.39
N ARG A 175 -0.85 51.44 37.39
CA ARG A 175 -0.50 50.54 36.27
C ARG A 175 -1.72 49.94 35.57
N LEU A 176 -2.86 49.90 36.24
CA LEU A 176 -4.10 49.30 35.75
C LEU A 176 -4.73 50.11 34.61
N ALA A 177 -5.24 49.39 33.62
CA ALA A 177 -6.06 49.86 32.52
C ALA A 177 -7.49 49.28 32.66
N SER A 178 -8.41 49.76 31.82
CA SER A 178 -9.83 49.42 31.93
C SER A 178 -10.19 48.00 31.48
N ASP A 179 -9.31 47.34 30.76
CA ASP A 179 -9.40 45.95 30.31
C ASP A 179 -8.78 44.95 31.31
N ASP A 180 -7.97 45.45 32.26
CA ASP A 180 -7.20 44.59 33.15
C ASP A 180 -8.05 43.82 34.18
N ILE A 181 -7.44 42.77 34.72
CA ILE A 181 -8.00 41.86 35.72
C ILE A 181 -7.25 42.05 37.02
N ALA A 182 -7.97 42.26 38.12
CA ALA A 182 -7.37 42.36 39.45
C ALA A 182 -7.81 41.20 40.34
N ILE A 183 -6.85 40.60 41.03
CA ILE A 183 -7.06 39.52 42.02
C ILE A 183 -6.83 40.12 43.40
N VAL A 184 -7.82 39.99 44.29
CA VAL A 184 -7.79 40.53 45.65
C VAL A 184 -8.44 39.54 46.62
N GLY A 185 -7.98 39.52 47.88
CA GLY A 185 -8.62 38.77 48.97
C GLY A 185 -9.70 39.57 49.69
N ASP A 186 -9.86 39.32 51.00
CA ASP A 186 -10.82 39.99 51.87
C ASP A 186 -10.38 41.43 52.24
N ASN A 187 -10.61 42.36 51.32
CA ASN A 187 -10.34 43.79 51.52
C ASN A 187 -11.32 44.64 50.72
N GLU A 188 -12.50 44.90 51.30
CA GLU A 188 -13.57 45.70 50.66
C GLU A 188 -13.08 47.09 50.17
N PRO A 189 -12.29 47.88 50.94
CA PRO A 189 -11.73 49.15 50.45
C PRO A 189 -10.92 49.00 49.16
N THR A 190 -10.08 47.96 49.07
CA THR A 190 -9.28 47.68 47.87
C THR A 190 -10.16 47.24 46.71
N GLN A 191 -11.14 46.37 46.95
CA GLN A 191 -12.12 45.94 45.93
C GLN A 191 -12.83 47.15 45.30
N LEU A 192 -13.34 48.07 46.13
CA LEU A 192 -14.02 49.29 45.67
C LEU A 192 -13.09 50.25 44.91
N ALA A 193 -11.84 50.40 45.36
CA ALA A 193 -10.86 51.26 44.69
C ALA A 193 -10.51 50.73 43.29
N LEU A 194 -10.31 49.42 43.15
CA LEU A 194 -10.04 48.76 41.87
C LEU A 194 -11.20 48.90 40.89
N LEU A 195 -12.44 48.67 41.34
CA LEU A 195 -13.64 48.91 40.52
C LEU A 195 -13.80 50.38 40.12
N SER A 196 -13.45 51.31 41.03
CA SER A 196 -13.50 52.74 40.74
C SER A 196 -12.51 53.15 39.66
N ALA A 197 -11.33 52.51 39.63
CA ALA A 197 -10.31 52.67 38.60
C ALA A 197 -10.72 52.10 37.23
N GLY A 198 -11.78 51.30 37.18
CA GLY A 198 -12.44 50.89 35.94
C GLY A 198 -11.94 49.59 35.33
N ILE A 199 -11.36 48.68 36.13
CA ILE A 199 -10.97 47.33 35.69
C ILE A 199 -12.15 46.55 35.08
N ALA A 200 -11.86 45.64 34.15
CA ALA A 200 -12.89 44.82 33.51
C ALA A 200 -13.37 43.67 34.41
N VAL A 201 -12.45 43.08 35.19
CA VAL A 201 -12.73 41.89 36.01
C VAL A 201 -12.06 41.99 37.38
N LEU A 202 -12.85 41.78 38.43
CA LEU A 202 -12.38 41.61 39.79
C LEU A 202 -12.53 40.14 40.21
N VAL A 203 -11.42 39.48 40.51
CA VAL A 203 -11.40 38.13 41.09
C VAL A 203 -11.19 38.23 42.60
N VAL A 204 -12.17 37.77 43.36
CA VAL A 204 -12.16 37.73 44.82
C VAL A 204 -11.76 36.32 45.26
N ALA A 205 -10.54 36.21 45.80
CA ALA A 205 -9.88 34.97 46.17
C ALA A 205 -10.28 34.47 47.58
N GLU A 206 -9.91 33.22 47.89
CA GLU A 206 -10.06 32.57 49.22
C GLU A 206 -11.50 32.54 49.76
N GLY A 207 -12.49 32.61 48.87
CA GLY A 207 -13.91 32.66 49.26
C GLY A 207 -14.29 33.93 50.04
N ALA A 208 -13.49 35.00 49.92
CA ALA A 208 -13.75 36.26 50.61
C ALA A 208 -15.12 36.86 50.24
N PRO A 209 -15.80 37.55 51.17
CA PRO A 209 -17.13 38.06 50.95
C PRO A 209 -17.14 39.16 49.88
N VAL A 210 -18.13 39.07 48.98
CA VAL A 210 -18.45 40.14 48.04
C VAL A 210 -19.66 40.90 48.58
N GLY A 211 -19.41 42.02 49.28
CA GLY A 211 -20.45 42.84 49.88
C GLY A 211 -21.34 43.56 48.85
N GLU A 212 -22.56 43.95 49.25
CA GLU A 212 -23.51 44.66 48.37
C GLU A 212 -22.93 45.95 47.77
N ARG A 213 -22.11 46.69 48.54
CA ARG A 213 -21.43 47.90 48.05
C ARG A 213 -20.52 47.61 46.86
N VAL A 214 -19.85 46.48 46.87
CA VAL A 214 -18.94 46.02 45.81
C VAL A 214 -19.74 45.57 44.59
N LEU A 215 -20.84 44.82 44.79
CA LEU A 215 -21.76 44.41 43.73
C LEU A 215 -22.41 45.61 43.02
N GLU A 216 -22.86 46.61 43.77
CA GLU A 216 -23.39 47.86 43.21
C GLU A 216 -22.33 48.65 42.44
N ALA A 217 -21.11 48.74 42.97
CA ALA A 217 -20.00 49.40 42.28
C ALA A 217 -19.65 48.71 40.97
N ALA A 218 -19.58 47.38 40.95
CA ALA A 218 -19.32 46.61 39.73
C ALA A 218 -20.44 46.75 38.70
N ARG A 219 -21.72 46.65 39.10
CA ARG A 219 -22.87 46.88 38.20
C ARG A 219 -22.84 48.27 37.57
N ARG A 220 -22.49 49.31 38.35
CA ARG A 220 -22.38 50.68 37.86
C ARG A 220 -21.23 50.88 36.85
N LYS A 221 -20.13 50.15 37.05
CA LYS A 221 -18.93 50.21 36.21
C LYS A 221 -18.96 49.21 35.05
N GLY A 222 -19.94 48.29 35.02
CA GLY A 222 -20.03 47.23 34.04
C GLY A 222 -18.94 46.17 34.19
N ALA A 223 -18.40 45.97 35.39
CA ALA A 223 -17.32 45.01 35.65
C ALA A 223 -17.84 43.63 36.06
N THR A 224 -17.11 42.58 35.67
CA THR A 224 -17.38 41.20 36.10
C THR A 224 -16.75 40.96 37.47
N ILE A 225 -17.49 40.35 38.41
CA ILE A 225 -16.92 39.85 39.67
C ILE A 225 -16.95 38.33 39.67
N LEU A 226 -15.79 37.71 39.91
CA LEU A 226 -15.62 36.27 40.08
C LEU A 226 -15.21 35.98 41.53
N SER A 227 -15.99 35.20 42.27
CA SER A 227 -15.63 34.75 43.61
C SER A 227 -15.17 33.30 43.55
N THR A 228 -13.95 33.01 44.00
CA THR A 228 -13.33 31.68 43.93
C THR A 228 -12.81 31.25 45.31
N PRO A 229 -12.87 29.95 45.64
CA PRO A 229 -12.22 29.42 46.85
C PRO A 229 -10.68 29.40 46.74
N LEU A 230 -10.12 29.58 45.54
CA LEU A 230 -8.67 29.53 45.31
C LEU A 230 -7.95 30.74 45.90
N ASP A 231 -6.73 30.52 46.39
CA ASP A 231 -5.83 31.60 46.81
C ASP A 231 -5.33 32.44 45.61
N ALA A 232 -4.83 33.65 45.88
CA ALA A 232 -4.44 34.59 44.84
C ALA A 232 -3.33 34.06 43.90
N PHE A 233 -2.41 33.24 44.41
CA PHE A 233 -1.37 32.61 43.60
C PHE A 233 -1.96 31.51 42.71
N SER A 234 -2.83 30.66 43.27
CA SER A 234 -3.56 29.63 42.52
C SER A 234 -4.43 30.24 41.41
N VAL A 235 -5.09 31.37 41.65
CA VAL A 235 -5.83 32.11 40.61
C VAL A 235 -4.89 32.54 39.48
N GLY A 236 -3.77 33.20 39.81
CA GLY A 236 -2.79 33.62 38.79
C GLY A 236 -2.27 32.44 37.97
N ARG A 237 -2.01 31.30 38.63
CA ARG A 237 -1.57 30.06 37.98
C ARG A 237 -2.63 29.50 37.03
N MET A 238 -3.88 29.41 37.47
CA MET A 238 -4.99 28.88 36.65
C MET A 238 -5.29 29.79 35.45
N LEU A 239 -5.21 31.12 35.63
CA LEU A 239 -5.33 32.08 34.54
C LEU A 239 -4.21 31.92 33.50
N HIS A 240 -2.97 31.63 33.92
CA HIS A 240 -1.88 31.33 32.98
C HIS A 240 -2.16 30.08 32.14
N LEU A 241 -2.72 29.03 32.75
CA LEU A 241 -3.12 27.81 32.05
C LEU A 241 -4.41 27.95 31.24
N SER A 242 -5.14 29.07 31.36
CA SER A 242 -6.31 29.39 30.53
C SER A 242 -5.94 29.83 29.11
N LEU A 243 -4.64 30.08 28.84
CA LEU A 243 -4.17 30.50 27.53
C LEU A 243 -4.43 29.43 26.45
N PRO A 244 -4.74 29.84 25.21
CA PRO A 244 -5.01 28.90 24.11
C PRO A 244 -3.81 27.98 23.83
N ALA A 245 -4.09 26.69 23.65
CA ALA A 245 -3.10 25.64 23.37
C ALA A 245 -2.24 25.95 22.13
N GLY A 246 -2.80 26.67 21.15
CA GLY A 246 -2.05 27.13 19.98
C GLY A 246 -0.82 27.99 20.30
N LYS A 247 -0.76 28.62 21.48
CA LYS A 247 0.42 29.39 21.92
C LYS A 247 1.57 28.54 22.46
N VAL A 248 1.31 27.27 22.78
CA VAL A 248 2.28 26.31 23.35
C VAL A 248 2.52 25.10 22.44
N VAL A 249 2.00 25.15 21.21
CA VAL A 249 2.22 24.16 20.16
C VAL A 249 3.69 24.11 19.76
N ALA A 250 4.18 22.89 19.61
CA ALA A 250 5.42 22.64 18.89
C ALA A 250 5.14 22.17 17.46
N THR A 251 5.91 22.72 16.52
CA THR A 251 5.72 22.52 15.07
C THR A 251 6.74 21.54 14.47
N ASP A 252 7.65 20.98 15.27
CA ASP A 252 8.68 20.03 14.83
C ASP A 252 8.32 18.57 15.11
N VAL A 253 7.03 18.28 15.29
CA VAL A 253 6.51 16.91 15.31
C VAL A 253 6.60 16.32 13.89
N PRO A 254 7.09 15.07 13.72
CA PRO A 254 7.05 14.41 12.44
C PRO A 254 5.62 14.27 11.91
N VAL A 255 5.49 14.42 10.59
CA VAL A 255 4.24 14.22 9.86
C VAL A 255 4.48 13.11 8.84
N ILE A 256 3.57 12.16 8.80
CA ILE A 256 3.59 10.99 7.90
C ILE A 256 2.23 10.82 7.23
N ARG A 257 2.20 10.06 6.15
CA ARG A 257 0.99 9.73 5.38
C ARG A 257 0.68 8.24 5.42
N LEU A 258 -0.48 7.84 4.92
CA LEU A 258 -0.93 6.43 4.97
C LEU A 258 -0.09 5.52 4.09
N GLU A 259 0.45 6.06 2.99
CA GLU A 259 1.29 5.37 2.02
C GLU A 259 2.74 5.18 2.49
N ASP A 260 3.18 5.90 3.53
CA ASP A 260 4.54 5.76 4.06
C ASP A 260 4.78 4.35 4.61
N SER A 261 5.97 3.79 4.39
CA SER A 261 6.31 2.47 4.89
C SER A 261 6.38 2.44 6.42
N LEU A 262 6.03 1.31 7.03
CA LEU A 262 6.15 1.18 8.49
C LEU A 262 7.59 1.31 8.98
N ALA A 263 8.58 0.91 8.18
CA ALA A 263 9.99 1.09 8.49
C ALA A 263 10.35 2.58 8.60
N TYR A 264 9.90 3.39 7.64
CA TYR A 264 10.08 4.84 7.67
C TYR A 264 9.35 5.48 8.85
N ALA A 265 8.07 5.14 9.06
CA ALA A 265 7.27 5.66 10.17
C ALA A 265 7.90 5.32 11.54
N ARG A 266 8.38 4.09 11.72
CA ARG A 266 9.07 3.65 12.94
C ARG A 266 10.34 4.47 13.21
N LYS A 267 11.11 4.76 12.17
CA LYS A 267 12.29 5.62 12.27
C LYS A 267 11.92 7.03 12.69
N MET A 268 10.94 7.65 12.02
CA MET A 268 10.47 9.01 12.34
C MET A 268 9.98 9.12 13.79
N VAL A 269 9.21 8.14 14.26
CA VAL A 269 8.73 8.08 15.65
C VAL A 269 9.88 7.89 16.65
N THR A 270 10.86 7.05 16.32
CA THR A 270 12.01 6.75 17.21
C THR A 270 12.95 7.95 17.33
N ASP A 271 13.23 8.62 16.22
CA ASP A 271 14.14 9.78 16.17
C ASP A 271 13.48 11.04 16.77
N SER A 272 12.14 11.11 16.75
CA SER A 272 11.37 12.19 17.35
C SER A 272 11.56 12.30 18.86
N LYS A 273 11.81 13.51 19.36
CA LYS A 273 11.83 13.82 20.79
C LYS A 273 10.49 13.59 21.49
N TYR A 274 9.39 13.57 20.73
CA TYR A 274 8.03 13.28 21.21
C TYR A 274 7.71 11.78 21.24
N ARG A 275 8.58 10.95 20.65
CA ARG A 275 8.36 9.51 20.48
C ARG A 275 7.03 9.19 19.76
N THR A 276 6.65 10.08 18.84
CA THR A 276 5.33 10.17 18.22
C THR A 276 5.44 10.85 16.86
N ALA A 277 4.53 10.51 15.94
CA ALA A 277 4.31 11.16 14.65
C ALA A 277 2.81 11.37 14.39
N CYS A 278 2.45 12.44 13.68
CA CYS A 278 1.07 12.71 13.28
C CYS A 278 0.82 12.18 11.86
N VAL A 279 -0.31 11.51 11.67
CA VAL A 279 -0.75 10.98 10.38
C VAL A 279 -1.73 11.96 9.74
N VAL A 280 -1.46 12.39 8.51
CA VAL A 280 -2.29 13.36 7.79
C VAL A 280 -2.65 12.87 6.38
N ASP A 281 -3.69 13.46 5.81
CA ASP A 281 -4.02 13.28 4.40
C ASP A 281 -3.24 14.25 3.48
N GLU A 282 -3.59 14.26 2.19
CA GLU A 282 -3.00 15.15 1.19
C GLU A 282 -3.20 16.65 1.50
N ASN A 283 -4.30 17.01 2.17
CA ASN A 283 -4.66 18.38 2.54
C ASN A 283 -4.10 18.79 3.91
N ARG A 284 -3.29 17.94 4.56
CA ARG A 284 -2.82 18.11 5.95
C ARG A 284 -3.92 18.00 7.02
N ALA A 285 -5.08 17.48 6.69
CA ALA A 285 -6.09 17.16 7.69
C ALA A 285 -5.57 16.03 8.58
N LEU A 286 -5.73 16.18 9.90
CA LEU A 286 -5.24 15.19 10.86
C LEU A 286 -6.13 13.94 10.82
N LEU A 287 -5.54 12.81 10.43
CA LEU A 287 -6.18 11.49 10.45
C LEU A 287 -5.99 10.79 11.80
N GLY A 288 -4.87 11.08 12.49
CA GLY A 288 -4.59 10.54 13.80
C GLY A 288 -3.11 10.66 14.16
N MET A 289 -2.70 9.89 15.16
CA MET A 289 -1.34 9.91 15.67
C MET A 289 -0.86 8.49 15.95
N ILE A 290 0.44 8.26 15.77
CA ILE A 290 1.10 7.00 16.12
C ILE A 290 2.25 7.24 17.10
N SER A 291 2.48 6.27 17.96
CA SER A 291 3.56 6.30 18.97
C SER A 291 4.36 5.01 18.95
N ARG A 292 5.39 4.90 19.79
CA ARG A 292 6.15 3.65 19.93
C ARG A 292 5.27 2.43 20.24
N ASN A 293 4.17 2.63 20.97
CA ASN A 293 3.26 1.56 21.35
C ASN A 293 2.47 1.01 20.14
N THR A 294 2.24 1.85 19.12
CA THR A 294 1.58 1.44 17.88
C THR A 294 2.34 0.32 17.16
N PHE A 295 3.66 0.24 17.35
CA PHE A 295 4.51 -0.75 16.68
C PHE A 295 4.85 -1.99 17.51
N LEU A 296 4.18 -2.18 18.66
CA LEU A 296 4.29 -3.41 19.45
C LEU A 296 3.54 -4.57 18.79
N ASP A 297 2.45 -4.25 18.09
CA ASP A 297 1.70 -5.22 17.30
C ASP A 297 2.38 -5.44 15.95
N ASP A 298 2.39 -6.69 15.50
CA ASP A 298 2.93 -7.07 14.20
C ASP A 298 1.89 -6.75 13.12
N VAL A 299 2.17 -5.70 12.34
CA VAL A 299 1.30 -5.25 11.25
C VAL A 299 1.79 -5.88 9.96
N GLN A 300 1.13 -6.95 9.54
CA GLN A 300 1.50 -7.71 8.33
C GLN A 300 0.36 -7.75 7.34
N LYS A 301 0.60 -7.46 6.06
CA LYS A 301 -0.41 -7.72 5.01
C LYS A 301 -0.63 -9.23 4.89
N GLN A 302 -1.85 -9.65 4.55
CA GLN A 302 -2.19 -11.07 4.39
C GLN A 302 -2.13 -11.45 2.91
N VAL A 303 -1.50 -12.59 2.61
CA VAL A 303 -1.29 -13.05 1.24
C VAL A 303 -1.57 -14.54 1.07
N ILE A 304 -2.12 -14.90 -0.08
CA ILE A 304 -2.16 -16.26 -0.62
C ILE A 304 -1.31 -16.27 -1.88
N LEU A 305 -0.38 -17.21 -1.96
CA LEU A 305 0.50 -17.36 -3.11
C LEU A 305 -0.02 -18.47 -4.02
N LEU A 306 -0.19 -18.17 -5.30
CA LEU A 306 -0.54 -19.15 -6.31
C LEU A 306 0.60 -19.33 -7.30
N ASP A 307 0.70 -20.51 -7.88
CA ASP A 307 1.59 -20.81 -9.01
C ASP A 307 3.09 -20.71 -8.71
N HIS A 308 3.47 -20.45 -7.46
CA HIS A 308 4.86 -20.43 -7.03
C HIS A 308 5.01 -20.65 -5.53
N ASN A 309 6.21 -21.07 -5.16
CA ASN A 309 6.65 -21.21 -3.77
C ASN A 309 8.11 -20.76 -3.57
N GLU A 310 8.71 -20.01 -4.51
CA GLU A 310 10.07 -19.48 -4.38
C GLU A 310 10.05 -17.95 -4.17
N TYR A 311 10.74 -17.44 -3.14
CA TYR A 311 10.80 -15.99 -2.86
C TYR A 311 11.31 -15.16 -4.06
N ALA A 312 12.22 -15.71 -4.86
CA ALA A 312 12.76 -15.03 -6.04
C ALA A 312 11.69 -14.73 -7.11
N GLN A 313 10.59 -15.49 -7.10
CA GLN A 313 9.47 -15.33 -8.02
C GLN A 313 8.28 -14.60 -7.38
N ALA A 314 8.34 -14.28 -6.09
CA ALA A 314 7.26 -13.66 -5.35
C ALA A 314 7.30 -12.12 -5.46
N VAL A 315 6.19 -11.50 -5.02
CA VAL A 315 6.07 -10.04 -4.85
C VAL A 315 7.09 -9.50 -3.85
N GLU A 316 7.55 -8.27 -4.07
CA GLU A 316 8.48 -7.61 -3.15
C GLU A 316 7.86 -7.47 -1.75
N GLY A 317 8.66 -7.68 -0.71
CA GLY A 317 8.21 -7.55 0.68
C GLY A 317 7.34 -8.70 1.20
N VAL A 318 7.16 -9.79 0.44
CA VAL A 318 6.37 -10.96 0.85
C VAL A 318 6.89 -11.59 2.15
N GLU A 319 8.19 -11.45 2.46
CA GLU A 319 8.81 -11.94 3.68
C GLU A 319 8.30 -11.24 4.93
N SER A 320 7.75 -10.03 4.77
CA SER A 320 7.11 -9.26 5.84
C SER A 320 5.59 -9.48 5.92
N ALA A 321 5.03 -10.26 4.98
CA ALA A 321 3.62 -10.56 4.91
C ALA A 321 3.27 -11.85 5.66
N GLU A 322 2.02 -11.93 6.12
CA GLU A 322 1.44 -13.16 6.65
C GLU A 322 0.93 -14.02 5.49
N ILE A 323 1.74 -15.00 5.09
CA ILE A 323 1.34 -16.02 4.11
C ILE A 323 0.31 -16.94 4.77
N LEU A 324 -0.88 -17.05 4.19
CA LEU A 324 -1.99 -17.87 4.70
C LEU A 324 -2.08 -19.23 4.00
N GLU A 325 -1.85 -19.22 2.68
CA GLU A 325 -1.97 -20.39 1.83
C GLU A 325 -1.01 -20.29 0.63
N VAL A 326 -0.51 -21.45 0.19
CA VAL A 326 0.25 -21.61 -1.06
C VAL A 326 -0.40 -22.73 -1.87
N ILE A 327 -0.71 -22.47 -3.15
CA ILE A 327 -1.21 -23.49 -4.09
C ILE A 327 -0.35 -23.44 -5.34
N ASP A 328 0.30 -24.54 -5.67
CA ASP A 328 1.31 -24.57 -6.73
C ASP A 328 1.36 -25.96 -7.42
N HIS A 329 1.99 -26.03 -8.58
CA HIS A 329 2.28 -27.24 -9.33
C HIS A 329 3.78 -27.40 -9.68
N HIS A 330 4.60 -26.43 -9.31
CA HIS A 330 6.03 -26.44 -9.54
C HIS A 330 6.80 -27.33 -8.55
N ARG A 331 8.12 -27.39 -8.75
CA ARG A 331 9.02 -27.97 -7.75
C ARG A 331 8.97 -27.14 -6.47
N LEU A 332 9.26 -27.78 -5.34
CA LEU A 332 9.46 -27.06 -4.09
C LEU A 332 10.83 -26.39 -4.05
N GLY A 333 10.84 -25.10 -3.74
CA GLY A 333 12.03 -24.35 -3.39
C GLY A 333 11.98 -23.88 -1.93
N ALA A 334 12.74 -22.81 -1.63
CA ALA A 334 12.87 -22.30 -0.27
C ALA A 334 11.85 -21.19 0.00
N ILE A 335 10.77 -21.53 0.70
CA ILE A 335 9.87 -20.61 1.38
C ILE A 335 9.77 -20.99 2.85
N THR A 336 9.77 -20.00 3.73
CA THR A 336 9.77 -20.22 5.19
C THR A 336 8.70 -19.38 5.82
N THR A 337 7.77 -20.01 6.53
CA THR A 337 6.70 -19.31 7.26
C THR A 337 6.92 -19.42 8.77
N LEU A 338 6.56 -18.37 9.52
CA LEU A 338 6.65 -18.37 10.98
C LEU A 338 5.49 -19.13 11.65
N LYS A 339 4.34 -19.20 10.96
CA LYS A 339 3.12 -19.89 11.41
C LYS A 339 2.79 -21.04 10.46
N PRO A 340 2.07 -22.08 10.89
CA PRO A 340 1.52 -23.09 9.99
C PRO A 340 0.60 -22.45 8.94
N VAL A 341 0.75 -22.86 7.68
CA VAL A 341 -0.05 -22.38 6.54
C VAL A 341 -0.69 -23.54 5.81
N ARG A 342 -1.73 -23.27 5.02
CA ARG A 342 -2.23 -24.25 4.05
C ARG A 342 -1.23 -24.33 2.89
N PHE A 343 -0.84 -25.53 2.51
CA PHE A 343 0.12 -25.74 1.43
C PHE A 343 -0.35 -26.90 0.57
N GLN A 344 -0.67 -26.64 -0.70
CA GLN A 344 -1.13 -27.62 -1.66
C GLN A 344 -0.24 -27.56 -2.90
N ASN A 345 0.59 -28.58 -3.08
CA ASN A 345 1.43 -28.70 -4.27
C ASN A 345 1.13 -30.01 -4.99
N GLU A 346 0.71 -29.92 -6.24
CA GLU A 346 0.27 -31.08 -7.02
C GLU A 346 0.93 -31.15 -8.39
N PRO A 347 1.44 -32.31 -8.82
CA PRO A 347 2.15 -32.45 -10.09
C PRO A 347 1.18 -32.53 -11.29
N VAL A 348 0.35 -31.50 -11.46
CA VAL A 348 -0.57 -31.32 -12.60
C VAL A 348 0.00 -30.32 -13.60
N GLY A 349 -0.63 -30.20 -14.77
CA GLY A 349 -0.15 -29.33 -15.84
C GLY A 349 -0.29 -27.84 -15.54
N SER A 350 -1.17 -27.43 -14.63
CA SER A 350 -1.48 -26.02 -14.33
C SER A 350 -2.07 -25.84 -12.93
N THR A 351 -1.76 -24.71 -12.28
CA THR A 351 -2.41 -24.24 -11.05
C THR A 351 -3.92 -24.01 -11.26
N SER A 352 -4.34 -23.50 -12.42
CA SER A 352 -5.77 -23.36 -12.78
C SER A 352 -6.52 -24.70 -12.78
N THR A 353 -5.85 -25.83 -13.04
CA THR A 353 -6.45 -27.18 -12.87
C THR A 353 -6.80 -27.44 -11.40
N ILE A 354 -5.90 -27.08 -10.48
CA ILE A 354 -6.14 -27.23 -9.03
C ILE A 354 -7.33 -26.36 -8.60
N ILE A 355 -7.39 -25.10 -9.05
CA ILE A 355 -8.49 -24.19 -8.73
C ILE A 355 -9.82 -24.69 -9.31
N THR A 356 -9.82 -25.15 -10.55
CA THR A 356 -11.01 -25.73 -11.20
C THR A 356 -11.53 -26.94 -10.44
N ARG A 357 -10.63 -27.81 -9.97
CA ARG A 357 -11.02 -28.96 -9.15
C ARG A 357 -11.69 -28.54 -7.85
N LYS A 358 -11.22 -27.46 -7.20
CA LYS A 358 -11.88 -26.94 -6.00
C LYS A 358 -13.32 -26.48 -6.27
N PHE A 359 -13.59 -25.87 -7.43
CA PHE A 359 -14.97 -25.58 -7.85
C PHE A 359 -15.79 -26.88 -7.95
N MET A 360 -15.27 -27.88 -8.67
CA MET A 360 -15.93 -29.18 -8.85
C MET A 360 -16.20 -29.88 -7.51
N GLU A 361 -15.21 -29.95 -6.62
CA GLU A 361 -15.30 -30.57 -5.29
C GLU A 361 -16.30 -29.84 -4.37
N SER A 362 -16.40 -28.52 -4.50
CA SER A 362 -17.36 -27.72 -3.75
C SER A 362 -18.80 -27.81 -4.28
N GLY A 363 -19.00 -28.38 -5.49
CA GLY A 363 -20.27 -28.35 -6.20
C GLY A 363 -20.67 -26.97 -6.71
N THR A 364 -19.72 -26.03 -6.79
CA THR A 364 -19.97 -24.66 -7.25
C THR A 364 -19.54 -24.50 -8.70
N ILE A 365 -20.32 -23.75 -9.48
CA ILE A 365 -20.01 -23.43 -10.86
C ILE A 365 -19.37 -22.03 -10.91
N PRO A 366 -18.17 -21.86 -11.49
CA PRO A 366 -17.58 -20.54 -11.69
C PRO A 366 -18.42 -19.70 -12.66
N SER A 367 -18.37 -18.37 -12.52
CA SER A 367 -18.96 -17.46 -13.49
C SER A 367 -18.41 -17.73 -14.90
N PRO A 368 -19.16 -17.46 -15.99
CA PRO A 368 -18.69 -17.73 -17.35
C PRO A 368 -17.35 -17.07 -17.67
N GLY A 369 -17.10 -15.88 -17.13
CA GLY A 369 -15.83 -15.17 -17.31
C GLY A 369 -14.68 -15.89 -16.60
N THR A 370 -14.87 -16.26 -15.33
CA THR A 370 -13.88 -17.01 -14.56
C THR A 370 -13.63 -18.41 -15.10
N ALA A 371 -14.67 -19.09 -15.58
CA ALA A 371 -14.53 -20.37 -16.26
C ALA A 371 -13.64 -20.22 -17.51
N GLY A 372 -13.85 -19.15 -18.27
CA GLY A 372 -13.06 -18.82 -19.45
C GLY A 372 -11.60 -18.51 -19.16
N ILE A 373 -11.31 -17.73 -18.12
CA ILE A 373 -9.92 -17.39 -17.77
C ILE A 373 -9.18 -18.59 -17.19
N LEU A 374 -9.82 -19.41 -16.34
CA LEU A 374 -9.24 -20.67 -15.86
C LEU A 374 -8.94 -21.63 -17.02
N LEU A 375 -9.83 -21.68 -18.03
CA LEU A 375 -9.59 -22.47 -19.23
C LEU A 375 -8.36 -21.96 -20.00
N ALA A 376 -8.19 -20.64 -20.09
CA ALA A 376 -7.01 -20.04 -20.71
C ALA A 376 -5.71 -20.40 -19.96
N GLY A 377 -5.72 -20.37 -18.62
CA GLY A 377 -4.58 -20.78 -17.79
C GLY A 377 -4.14 -22.21 -18.07
N ILE A 378 -5.08 -23.16 -18.05
CA ILE A 378 -4.77 -24.58 -18.32
C ILE A 378 -4.24 -24.77 -19.75
N LEU A 379 -4.87 -24.14 -20.75
CA LEU A 379 -4.47 -24.29 -22.15
C LEU A 379 -3.11 -23.67 -22.47
N SER A 380 -2.76 -22.58 -21.78
CA SER A 380 -1.43 -21.94 -21.86
C SER A 380 -0.35 -22.91 -21.40
N ASP A 381 -0.42 -23.38 -20.16
CA ASP A 381 0.66 -24.15 -19.53
C ASP A 381 0.79 -25.57 -20.07
N THR A 382 -0.32 -26.13 -20.53
CA THR A 382 -0.34 -27.46 -21.15
C THR A 382 -0.09 -27.45 -22.65
N LEU A 383 0.05 -26.27 -23.28
CA LEU A 383 0.08 -26.09 -24.74
C LEU A 383 -1.06 -26.86 -25.44
N ILE A 384 -2.29 -26.59 -25.02
CA ILE A 384 -3.50 -27.29 -25.50
C ILE A 384 -3.41 -28.80 -25.23
N LEU A 385 -3.06 -29.17 -23.99
CA LEU A 385 -2.99 -30.56 -23.51
C LEU A 385 -1.93 -31.44 -24.23
N LYS A 386 -0.85 -30.83 -24.72
CA LYS A 386 0.22 -31.53 -25.46
C LYS A 386 1.55 -31.61 -24.71
N MET A 387 1.69 -30.88 -23.62
CA MET A 387 2.89 -30.91 -22.81
C MET A 387 3.05 -32.26 -22.11
N SER A 388 4.30 -32.64 -21.85
CA SER A 388 4.58 -33.85 -21.07
C SER A 388 4.12 -33.76 -19.61
N THR A 389 3.80 -32.56 -19.15
CA THR A 389 3.26 -32.26 -17.81
C THR A 389 1.74 -32.44 -17.75
N THR A 390 1.05 -32.56 -18.89
CA THR A 390 -0.40 -32.71 -18.94
C THR A 390 -0.85 -34.03 -18.31
N THR A 391 -1.84 -33.95 -17.42
CA THR A 391 -2.43 -35.09 -16.70
C THR A 391 -3.91 -35.28 -17.04
N PRO A 392 -4.52 -36.43 -16.70
CA PRO A 392 -5.96 -36.64 -16.86
C PRO A 392 -6.83 -35.61 -16.13
N GLU A 393 -6.33 -35.05 -15.03
CA GLU A 393 -6.99 -34.00 -14.27
C GLU A 393 -7.10 -32.70 -15.07
N ASP A 394 -6.07 -32.34 -15.85
CA ASP A 394 -6.11 -31.18 -16.74
C ASP A 394 -7.19 -31.36 -17.82
N VAL A 395 -7.29 -32.57 -18.38
CA VAL A 395 -8.31 -32.91 -19.40
C VAL A 395 -9.72 -32.75 -18.81
N SER A 396 -9.96 -33.33 -17.63
CA SER A 396 -11.25 -33.23 -16.92
C SER A 396 -11.62 -31.78 -16.58
N ALA A 397 -10.63 -30.98 -16.16
CA ALA A 397 -10.83 -29.56 -15.89
C ALA A 397 -11.18 -28.78 -17.17
N VAL A 398 -10.47 -29.03 -18.29
CA VAL A 398 -10.79 -28.43 -19.59
C VAL A 398 -12.20 -28.80 -20.05
N GLU A 399 -12.60 -30.07 -19.93
CA GLU A 399 -13.95 -30.53 -20.29
C GLU A 399 -15.04 -29.82 -19.46
N PHE A 400 -14.83 -29.72 -18.14
CA PHE A 400 -15.73 -29.02 -17.24
C PHE A 400 -15.89 -27.53 -17.62
N LEU A 401 -14.77 -26.82 -17.78
CA LEU A 401 -14.79 -25.39 -18.11
C LEU A 401 -15.33 -25.10 -19.51
N SER A 402 -15.03 -25.98 -20.48
CA SER A 402 -15.62 -25.90 -21.83
C SER A 402 -17.13 -26.09 -21.79
N GLY A 403 -17.62 -26.99 -20.93
CA GLY A 403 -19.05 -27.17 -20.69
C GLY A 403 -19.74 -25.94 -20.10
N VAL A 404 -19.07 -25.22 -19.20
CA VAL A 404 -19.58 -23.97 -18.59
C VAL A 404 -19.58 -22.81 -19.60
N THR A 405 -18.51 -22.69 -20.38
CA THR A 405 -18.32 -21.56 -21.33
C THR A 405 -19.02 -21.77 -22.67
N GLY A 406 -19.25 -23.02 -23.07
CA GLY A 406 -19.73 -23.39 -24.41
C GLY A 406 -18.69 -23.20 -25.52
N ILE A 407 -17.41 -23.07 -25.18
CA ILE A 407 -16.32 -22.79 -26.12
C ILE A 407 -15.58 -24.09 -26.46
N ASP A 408 -15.17 -24.22 -27.74
CA ASP A 408 -14.24 -25.26 -28.16
C ASP A 408 -12.82 -24.94 -27.66
N ALA A 409 -12.33 -25.74 -26.71
CA ALA A 409 -11.03 -25.54 -26.09
C ALA A 409 -9.86 -25.60 -27.08
N GLN A 410 -9.97 -26.40 -28.14
CA GLN A 410 -8.90 -26.56 -29.12
C GLN A 410 -8.77 -25.32 -30.00
N GLN A 411 -9.88 -24.79 -30.50
CA GLN A 411 -9.93 -23.55 -31.25
C GLN A 411 -9.53 -22.36 -30.38
N PHE A 412 -10.07 -22.29 -29.15
CA PHE A 412 -9.72 -21.20 -28.25
C PHE A 412 -8.25 -21.21 -27.84
N GLY A 413 -7.71 -22.38 -27.51
CA GLY A 413 -6.29 -22.54 -27.20
C GLY A 413 -5.39 -22.13 -28.37
N ALA A 414 -5.81 -22.44 -29.60
CA ALA A 414 -5.08 -22.01 -30.80
C ALA A 414 -5.03 -20.47 -30.92
N ASP A 415 -6.18 -19.83 -30.78
CA ASP A 415 -6.27 -18.36 -30.78
C ASP A 415 -5.43 -17.75 -29.65
N LEU A 416 -5.49 -18.33 -28.45
CA LEU A 416 -4.78 -17.86 -27.26
C LEU A 416 -3.26 -17.87 -27.48
N LEU A 417 -2.70 -19.02 -27.87
CA LEU A 417 -1.27 -19.16 -28.15
C LEU A 417 -0.83 -18.24 -29.30
N GLN A 418 -1.67 -18.06 -30.31
CA GLN A 418 -1.35 -17.13 -31.40
C GLN A 418 -1.23 -15.67 -30.92
N GLN A 419 -2.05 -15.24 -29.96
CA GLN A 419 -1.93 -13.89 -29.39
C GLN A 419 -0.71 -13.73 -28.48
N GLY A 420 -0.26 -14.82 -27.84
CA GLY A 420 0.95 -14.84 -27.03
C GLY A 420 2.24 -14.81 -27.82
N ILE A 421 2.29 -15.56 -28.92
CA ILE A 421 3.47 -15.68 -29.76
C ILE A 421 3.59 -14.43 -30.64
N ASN A 422 4.46 -13.52 -30.21
CA ASN A 422 4.69 -12.25 -30.87
C ASN A 422 5.63 -12.36 -32.09
N LEU A 423 5.20 -13.04 -33.15
CA LEU A 423 6.02 -13.16 -34.37
C LEU A 423 6.08 -11.83 -35.14
N ASP A 424 4.94 -11.15 -35.35
CA ASP A 424 4.87 -10.02 -36.28
C ASP A 424 5.47 -8.70 -35.74
N SER A 425 5.45 -8.47 -34.42
CA SER A 425 6.02 -7.24 -33.83
C SER A 425 7.44 -7.40 -33.29
N THR A 426 8.01 -8.60 -33.35
CA THR A 426 9.41 -8.84 -32.99
C THR A 426 10.27 -8.80 -34.26
N PRO A 427 11.35 -8.00 -34.31
CA PRO A 427 12.25 -8.00 -35.45
C PRO A 427 12.81 -9.39 -35.75
N LEU A 428 12.84 -9.77 -37.02
CA LEU A 428 13.22 -11.13 -37.44
C LEU A 428 14.60 -11.57 -36.93
N HIS A 429 15.60 -10.67 -36.93
CA HIS A 429 16.92 -10.98 -36.38
C HIS A 429 16.85 -11.44 -34.91
N GLN A 430 15.95 -10.84 -34.12
CA GLN A 430 15.80 -11.12 -32.70
C GLN A 430 15.12 -12.47 -32.50
N LEU A 431 14.06 -12.77 -33.27
CA LEU A 431 13.40 -14.08 -33.26
C LEU A 431 14.40 -15.21 -33.54
N LEU A 432 15.23 -15.03 -34.58
CA LEU A 432 16.20 -16.04 -34.98
C LEU A 432 17.39 -16.17 -34.03
N SER A 433 17.57 -15.22 -33.10
CA SER A 433 18.69 -15.17 -32.16
C SER A 433 18.30 -15.44 -30.70
N GLN A 434 17.01 -15.58 -30.39
CA GLN A 434 16.50 -15.74 -29.02
C GLN A 434 16.85 -17.11 -28.40
N ASP A 435 16.40 -18.21 -28.99
CA ASP A 435 16.74 -19.57 -28.53
C ASP A 435 17.71 -20.25 -29.50
N VAL A 436 18.96 -19.82 -29.46
CA VAL A 436 20.06 -20.40 -30.23
C VAL A 436 20.93 -21.33 -29.39
N LYS A 437 21.42 -22.40 -30.01
CA LYS A 437 22.54 -23.20 -29.49
C LYS A 437 23.57 -23.41 -30.57
N ARG A 438 24.84 -23.23 -30.18
CA ARG A 438 26.00 -23.47 -31.03
C ARG A 438 26.56 -24.86 -30.74
N TYR A 439 26.98 -25.54 -31.80
CA TYR A 439 27.55 -26.88 -31.75
C TYR A 439 28.75 -26.94 -32.70
N THR A 440 29.78 -27.69 -32.29
CA THR A 440 30.85 -28.13 -33.18
C THR A 440 30.61 -29.60 -33.48
N LEU A 441 30.21 -29.92 -34.71
CA LEU A 441 29.86 -31.27 -35.13
C LEU A 441 30.75 -31.69 -36.30
N PHE A 442 31.53 -32.76 -36.13
CA PHE A 442 32.41 -33.31 -37.16
C PHE A 442 33.35 -32.27 -37.80
N GLY A 443 33.86 -31.34 -36.99
CA GLY A 443 34.78 -30.28 -37.45
C GLY A 443 34.09 -29.08 -38.10
N ARG A 444 32.75 -29.03 -38.12
CA ARG A 444 31.96 -27.89 -38.61
C ARG A 444 31.26 -27.15 -37.48
N GLU A 445 31.17 -25.84 -37.60
CA GLU A 445 30.45 -24.96 -36.70
C GLU A 445 28.99 -24.80 -37.13
N VAL A 446 28.06 -25.15 -36.24
CA VAL A 446 26.63 -25.17 -36.50
C VAL A 446 25.89 -24.36 -35.43
N ILE A 447 24.98 -23.48 -35.85
CA ILE A 447 24.00 -22.85 -34.96
C ILE A 447 22.61 -23.37 -35.30
N ILE A 448 21.84 -23.74 -34.26
CA ILE A 448 20.44 -24.15 -34.40
C ILE A 448 19.57 -23.30 -33.48
N ALA A 449 18.75 -22.45 -34.09
CA ALA A 449 17.71 -21.66 -33.46
C ALA A 449 16.39 -22.44 -33.38
N GLN A 450 15.55 -22.12 -32.42
CA GLN A 450 14.19 -22.63 -32.33
C GLN A 450 13.22 -21.47 -32.05
N VAL A 451 12.16 -21.37 -32.85
CA VAL A 451 11.09 -20.37 -32.71
C VAL A 451 9.77 -21.13 -32.60
N MET A 452 9.08 -20.96 -31.48
CA MET A 452 7.78 -21.59 -31.27
C MET A 452 6.69 -20.79 -31.99
N THR A 453 5.76 -21.48 -32.64
CA THR A 453 4.66 -20.90 -33.41
C THR A 453 3.37 -21.65 -33.17
N ALA A 454 2.23 -20.95 -33.22
CA ALA A 454 0.91 -21.58 -33.14
C ALA A 454 0.52 -22.27 -34.47
N SER A 455 1.07 -21.83 -35.59
CA SER A 455 0.83 -22.43 -36.91
C SER A 455 2.00 -22.17 -37.85
N ARG A 456 2.02 -22.92 -38.96
CA ARG A 456 2.99 -22.74 -40.06
C ARG A 456 2.87 -21.43 -40.85
N THR A 457 1.76 -20.71 -40.71
CA THR A 457 1.42 -19.55 -41.55
C THR A 457 2.55 -18.52 -41.62
N TYR A 458 3.14 -18.17 -40.48
CA TYR A 458 4.23 -17.19 -40.43
C TYR A 458 5.48 -17.66 -41.21
N ALA A 459 5.86 -18.93 -41.05
CA ALA A 459 7.01 -19.52 -41.74
C ALA A 459 6.79 -19.56 -43.26
N GLU A 460 5.55 -19.83 -43.70
CA GLU A 460 5.19 -19.85 -45.11
C GLU A 460 5.21 -18.45 -45.74
N GLU A 461 4.61 -17.47 -45.07
CA GLU A 461 4.51 -16.10 -45.56
C GLU A 461 5.86 -15.37 -45.57
N HIS A 462 6.73 -15.64 -44.59
CA HIS A 462 8.00 -14.95 -44.40
C HIS A 462 9.24 -15.73 -44.86
N GLY A 463 9.06 -16.88 -45.53
CA GLY A 463 10.16 -17.79 -45.86
C GLY A 463 11.36 -17.16 -46.57
N LYS A 464 11.13 -16.21 -47.50
CA LYS A 464 12.21 -15.48 -48.19
C LYS A 464 13.00 -14.57 -47.25
N ALA A 465 12.31 -13.85 -46.36
CA ALA A 465 12.94 -12.96 -45.39
C ALA A 465 13.74 -13.77 -44.35
N ILE A 466 13.19 -14.90 -43.90
CA ILE A 466 13.86 -15.85 -43.00
C ILE A 466 15.17 -16.34 -43.60
N GLN A 467 15.16 -16.77 -44.86
CA GLN A 467 16.37 -17.25 -45.54
C GLN A 467 17.44 -16.17 -45.68
N ALA A 468 17.05 -14.95 -46.09
CA ALA A 468 17.98 -13.83 -46.23
C ALA A 468 18.63 -13.48 -44.88
N GLU A 469 17.84 -13.47 -43.80
CA GLU A 469 18.36 -13.14 -42.47
C GLU A 469 19.23 -14.26 -41.89
N LEU A 470 18.90 -15.53 -42.13
CA LEU A 470 19.77 -16.65 -41.77
C LEU A 470 21.12 -16.57 -42.47
N GLU A 471 21.17 -16.12 -43.72
CA GLU A 471 22.43 -15.90 -44.42
C GLU A 471 23.27 -14.78 -43.80
N ASN A 472 22.62 -13.67 -43.42
CA ASN A 472 23.28 -12.59 -42.68
C ASN A 472 23.83 -13.09 -41.34
N LEU A 473 23.03 -13.83 -40.58
CA LEU A 473 23.42 -14.39 -39.28
C LEU A 473 24.54 -15.43 -39.43
N ARG A 474 24.50 -16.28 -40.46
CA ARG A 474 25.56 -17.26 -40.74
C ARG A 474 26.90 -16.56 -41.00
N ARG A 475 26.91 -15.55 -41.87
CA ARG A 475 28.10 -14.76 -42.21
C ARG A 475 28.60 -13.96 -41.01
N GLY A 476 27.70 -13.31 -40.28
CA GLY A 476 28.04 -12.51 -39.10
C GLY A 476 28.59 -13.32 -37.93
N ASN A 477 28.13 -14.56 -37.74
CA ASN A 477 28.63 -15.47 -36.71
C ASN A 477 29.83 -16.32 -37.16
N SER A 478 30.22 -16.24 -38.44
CA SER A 478 31.29 -17.05 -39.05
C SER A 478 31.12 -18.55 -38.77
N VAL A 479 29.94 -19.09 -39.09
CA VAL A 479 29.62 -20.52 -38.94
C VAL A 479 29.37 -21.21 -40.28
N ASP A 480 29.61 -22.52 -40.34
CA ASP A 480 29.39 -23.30 -41.55
C ASP A 480 27.91 -23.43 -41.86
N LEU A 481 27.09 -23.69 -40.82
CA LEU A 481 25.64 -23.82 -40.92
C LEU A 481 24.91 -22.98 -39.88
N TYR A 482 23.84 -22.31 -40.31
CA TYR A 482 22.86 -21.68 -39.43
C TYR A 482 21.47 -22.20 -39.77
N MET A 483 20.78 -22.76 -38.79
CA MET A 483 19.48 -23.42 -38.94
C MET A 483 18.47 -22.79 -37.98
N VAL A 484 17.19 -22.75 -38.38
CA VAL A 484 16.09 -22.42 -37.48
C VAL A 484 14.93 -23.39 -37.66
N LEU A 485 14.38 -23.85 -36.55
CA LEU A 485 13.14 -24.62 -36.48
C LEU A 485 12.00 -23.68 -36.11
N PHE A 486 11.06 -23.44 -37.03
CA PHE A 486 9.76 -22.87 -36.68
C PHE A 486 8.83 -23.99 -36.24
N THR A 487 8.75 -24.22 -34.93
CA THR A 487 8.02 -25.34 -34.33
C THR A 487 6.55 -24.98 -34.20
N ASP A 488 5.71 -25.61 -35.00
CA ASP A 488 4.25 -25.54 -34.94
C ASP A 488 3.72 -26.47 -33.84
N ILE A 489 3.36 -25.86 -32.72
CA ILE A 489 2.85 -26.53 -31.52
C ILE A 489 1.53 -27.24 -31.82
N ILE A 490 0.69 -26.66 -32.68
CA ILE A 490 -0.63 -27.20 -32.99
C ILE A 490 -0.52 -28.32 -34.01
N GLY A 491 0.31 -28.15 -35.04
CA GLY A 491 0.56 -29.13 -36.08
C GLY A 491 1.48 -30.28 -35.69
N ASN A 492 2.12 -30.24 -34.50
CA ASN A 492 3.11 -31.19 -34.01
C ASN A 492 4.22 -31.44 -35.03
N ARG A 493 4.83 -30.37 -35.52
CA ARG A 493 5.83 -30.39 -36.59
C ARG A 493 6.74 -29.16 -36.50
N SER A 494 7.86 -29.19 -37.21
CA SER A 494 8.71 -28.01 -37.39
C SER A 494 8.98 -27.73 -38.86
N ASP A 495 8.98 -26.45 -39.23
CA ASP A 495 9.45 -25.97 -40.53
C ASP A 495 10.90 -25.53 -40.41
N LEU A 496 11.79 -26.25 -41.09
CA LEU A 496 13.23 -26.02 -41.03
C LEU A 496 13.70 -25.09 -42.15
N PHE A 497 14.42 -24.05 -41.77
CA PHE A 497 15.22 -23.23 -42.70
C PHE A 497 16.71 -23.35 -42.36
N VAL A 498 17.55 -23.36 -43.40
CA VAL A 498 18.99 -23.61 -43.30
C VAL A 498 19.75 -22.68 -44.23
N SER A 499 20.74 -21.99 -43.69
CA SER A 499 21.79 -21.32 -44.46
C SER A 499 23.10 -22.11 -44.35
N ALA A 500 23.66 -22.49 -45.49
CA ALA A 500 24.97 -23.13 -45.64
C ALA A 500 25.50 -22.88 -47.07
N ASP A 501 26.69 -23.37 -47.40
CA ASP A 501 27.16 -23.35 -48.80
C ASP A 501 26.32 -24.30 -49.69
N HIS A 502 26.29 -24.03 -51.00
CA HIS A 502 25.45 -24.77 -51.94
C HIS A 502 25.77 -26.27 -52.00
N ALA A 503 27.04 -26.67 -51.85
CA ALA A 503 27.40 -28.09 -51.87
C ALA A 503 26.83 -28.80 -50.63
N THR A 504 26.98 -28.19 -49.45
CA THR A 504 26.43 -28.73 -48.20
C THR A 504 24.90 -28.81 -48.22
N LEU A 505 24.19 -27.78 -48.71
CA LEU A 505 22.72 -27.79 -48.81
C LEU A 505 22.22 -28.92 -49.72
N ASN A 506 22.89 -29.15 -50.85
CA ASN A 506 22.50 -30.20 -51.80
C ASN A 506 22.69 -31.60 -51.20
N VAL A 507 23.82 -31.86 -50.52
CA VAL A 507 24.08 -33.18 -49.91
C VAL A 507 23.12 -33.47 -48.76
N LEU A 508 22.80 -32.47 -47.93
CA LEU A 508 21.83 -32.63 -46.83
C LEU A 508 20.37 -32.77 -47.31
N GLY A 509 20.09 -32.50 -48.59
CA GLY A 509 18.74 -32.51 -49.15
C GLY A 509 17.90 -31.31 -48.73
N TYR A 510 18.54 -30.17 -48.41
CA TYR A 510 17.90 -28.94 -47.93
C TYR A 510 17.85 -27.84 -49.01
N GLY A 511 17.84 -28.23 -50.29
CA GLY A 511 17.80 -27.31 -51.43
C GLY A 511 16.42 -26.68 -51.67
N THR A 512 15.33 -27.29 -51.20
CA THR A 512 13.99 -26.69 -51.17
C THR A 512 13.58 -26.47 -49.72
N GLN A 513 13.24 -25.23 -49.37
CA GLN A 513 12.91 -24.83 -48.00
C GLN A 513 11.60 -24.02 -47.97
N PRO A 514 10.80 -24.09 -46.90
CA PRO A 514 11.05 -24.83 -45.65
C PRO A 514 11.05 -26.35 -45.84
N VAL A 515 11.89 -27.03 -45.08
CA VAL A 515 11.87 -28.50 -44.97
C VAL A 515 10.91 -28.87 -43.85
N MET A 516 9.80 -29.51 -44.21
CA MET A 516 8.80 -29.96 -43.25
C MET A 516 9.32 -31.14 -42.43
N LEU A 517 9.28 -31.03 -41.11
CA LEU A 517 9.71 -32.08 -40.17
C LEU A 517 8.54 -32.51 -39.26
N PRO A 518 7.73 -33.51 -39.66
CA PRO A 518 6.65 -34.03 -38.83
C PRO A 518 7.18 -34.62 -37.52
N GLY A 519 6.54 -34.29 -36.39
CA GLY A 519 6.88 -34.83 -35.07
C GLY A 519 8.13 -34.25 -34.41
N VAL A 520 8.83 -33.30 -35.05
CA VAL A 520 10.00 -32.63 -34.47
C VAL A 520 9.54 -31.44 -33.64
N MET A 521 9.70 -31.53 -32.32
CA MET A 521 9.29 -30.50 -31.35
C MET A 521 10.45 -29.99 -30.50
N SER A 522 11.48 -30.80 -30.31
CA SER A 522 12.68 -30.47 -29.55
C SER A 522 13.91 -30.44 -30.44
N ARG A 523 14.60 -29.30 -30.48
CA ARG A 523 15.94 -29.21 -31.07
C ARG A 523 16.88 -30.30 -30.57
N LYS A 524 16.90 -30.56 -29.25
CA LYS A 524 17.88 -31.46 -28.61
C LYS A 524 17.52 -32.94 -28.77
N LYS A 525 16.26 -33.29 -28.57
CA LYS A 525 15.82 -34.71 -28.57
C LYS A 525 15.49 -35.21 -29.97
N ASP A 526 14.77 -34.41 -30.76
CA ASP A 526 14.14 -34.89 -31.99
C ASP A 526 14.98 -34.53 -33.23
N PHE A 527 15.53 -33.33 -33.26
CA PHE A 527 16.24 -32.81 -34.43
C PHE A 527 17.74 -33.13 -34.46
N LEU A 528 18.47 -32.72 -33.42
CA LEU A 528 19.94 -32.77 -33.38
C LEU A 528 20.52 -34.17 -33.63
N PRO A 529 19.98 -35.28 -33.08
CA PRO A 529 20.52 -36.62 -33.35
C PRO A 529 20.38 -37.03 -34.82
N VAL A 530 19.24 -36.74 -35.44
CA VAL A 530 18.96 -37.07 -36.85
C VAL A 530 19.81 -36.23 -37.78
N PHE A 531 19.88 -34.92 -37.54
CA PHE A 531 20.72 -34.01 -38.31
C PHE A 531 22.21 -34.33 -38.15
N GLY A 532 22.68 -34.58 -36.93
CA GLY A 532 24.05 -34.98 -36.64
C GLY A 532 24.44 -36.27 -37.37
N GLY A 533 23.52 -37.23 -37.47
CA GLY A 533 23.70 -38.43 -38.29
C GLY A 533 24.00 -38.10 -39.75
N LYS A 534 23.16 -37.25 -40.38
CA LYS A 534 23.34 -36.82 -41.78
C LYS A 534 24.62 -36.00 -42.00
N LEU A 535 25.02 -35.19 -41.02
CA LEU A 535 26.22 -34.36 -41.11
C LEU A 535 27.51 -35.17 -40.99
N ARG A 536 27.47 -36.32 -40.30
CA ARG A 536 28.61 -37.24 -40.19
C ARG A 536 28.92 -37.97 -41.50
N ASP A 537 27.90 -38.24 -42.29
CA ASP A 537 28.00 -38.98 -43.56
C ASP A 537 28.40 -38.07 -44.73
N LEU A 538 28.82 -36.83 -44.41
CA LEU A 538 29.21 -35.72 -45.26
C LEU A 538 30.72 -35.50 -45.18
#